data_AF-A0A7M7QNH1-F1
#
_entry.id   AF-A0A7M7QNH1-F1
#
_cell.length_a   1.000
_cell.length_b   1.000
_cell.length_c   1.000
_cell.angle_alpha   90.00
_cell.angle_beta   90.00
_cell.angle_gamma   90.00
#
_symmetry.space_group_name_H-M   'P 1'
#
loop_
_entity.id
_entity.type
_entity.pdbx_description
1 polymer ?
#
loop_
_entity_poly.entity_id
_entity_poly.type
_entity_poly.pdbx_seq_one_letter_code
_entity_poly.pdbx_strand_id
1 'polypeptide(L)' 'MDSNLTEHYFHIWDIRDQRKPSLSLSAVAGASQVQWNVLSPNMLATAHDGDIKIWDQRKGNSPAQYIAAHLTKMYGLD' A
#
# COMPACT_ATOMS: atom_id res chain seq x y z
N MET A 1 19.15 4.81 17.99
CA MET A 1 19.30 4.08 16.72
C MET A 1 17.99 4.30 16.02
N ASP A 2 17.92 5.41 15.31
CA ASP A 2 16.66 5.96 14.86
C ASP A 2 16.49 5.34 13.49
N SER A 3 15.78 4.20 13.45
CA SER A 3 15.42 3.54 12.21
C SER A 3 14.71 4.59 11.37
N ASN A 4 15.43 5.13 10.38
CA ASN A 4 14.93 6.13 9.46
C ASN A 4 13.89 5.40 8.60
N LEU A 5 12.65 5.35 9.10
CA LEU A 5 11.51 4.77 8.42
C LEU A 5 11.34 5.61 7.15
N THR A 6 11.90 5.11 6.06
CA THR A 6 11.73 5.76 4.77
C THR A 6 10.25 5.66 4.43
N GLU A 7 9.54 6.78 4.53
CA GLU A 7 8.13 6.82 4.16
C GLU A 7 8.03 6.67 2.64
N HIS A 8 7.49 5.54 2.19
CA HIS A 8 7.23 5.32 0.78
C HIS A 8 5.80 5.73 0.45
N TYR A 9 5.65 6.56 -0.58
CA TYR A 9 4.35 7.01 -1.06
C TYR A 9 4.03 6.39 -2.42
N PHE A 10 2.77 5.97 -2.60
CA PHE A 10 2.21 5.55 -3.88
C PHE A 10 1.18 6.57 -4.30
N HIS A 11 1.21 6.96 -5.57
CA HIS A 11 0.31 7.95 -6.10
C HIS A 11 -0.59 7.33 -7.17
N ILE A 12 -1.89 7.63 -7.07
CA ILE A 12 -2.88 7.32 -8.09
C ILE A 12 -3.17 8.62 -8.82
N TRP A 13 -3.06 8.60 -10.15
CA TRP A 13 -3.28 9.75 -11.01
C TRP A 13 -4.53 9.55 -11.86
N ASP A 14 -5.40 10.55 -11.88
CA ASP A 14 -6.43 10.70 -12.90
C ASP A 14 -5.83 11.45 -14.09
N ILE A 15 -5.78 10.81 -15.25
CA ILE A 15 -5.20 11.39 -16.47
C ILE A 15 -5.95 12.64 -16.96
N ARG A 16 -7.19 12.87 -16.48
CA ARG A 16 -7.99 14.06 -16.79
C ARG A 16 -7.56 15.28 -15.99
N ASP A 17 -6.92 15.09 -14.83
CA ASP A 17 -6.37 16.18 -14.00
C ASP A 17 -5.00 15.81 -13.43
N GLN A 18 -3.95 16.11 -14.21
CA GLN A 18 -2.57 15.76 -13.89
C GLN A 18 -1.86 16.78 -13.00
N ARG A 19 -2.58 17.77 -12.46
CA ARG A 19 -1.98 18.82 -11.61
C ARG A 19 -1.60 18.30 -10.22
N LYS A 20 -2.29 17.27 -9.74
CA LYS A 20 -2.04 16.62 -8.45
C LYS A 20 -2.46 15.16 -8.49
N PRO A 21 -1.86 14.30 -7.66
CA PRO A 21 -2.34 12.94 -7.50
C PRO A 21 -3.78 12.96 -6.96
N SER A 22 -4.62 12.07 -7.49
CA SER A 22 -5.99 11.87 -7.03
C SER A 22 -6.02 11.20 -5.66
N LEU A 23 -5.04 10.34 -5.39
CA LEU A 23 -4.86 9.71 -4.09
C LEU A 23 -3.37 9.48 -3.82
N SER A 24 -2.94 9.78 -2.59
CA SER A 24 -1.60 9.45 -2.10
C SER A 24 -1.74 8.44 -0.97
N LEU A 25 -1.07 7.31 -1.14
CA LEU A 25 -1.09 6.17 -0.22
C LEU A 25 0.26 6.05 0.48
N SER A 26 0.29 6.04 1.81
CA SER A 26 1.53 5.84 2.59
C SER A 26 1.76 4.36 2.87
N ALA A 27 2.97 3.86 2.60
CA ALA A 27 3.41 2.57 3.10
C ALA A 27 4.79 2.63 3.74
N VAL A 28 5.01 1.67 4.64
CA VAL A 28 6.21 1.52 5.44
C VAL A 28 7.37 0.94 4.62
N ALA A 29 7.09 0.42 3.42
CA ALA A 29 8.07 -0.15 2.49
C ALA A 29 7.64 0.10 1.03
N GLY A 30 8.61 0.10 0.11
CA GLY A 30 8.33 0.15 -1.32
C GLY A 30 7.41 -1.00 -1.77
N ALA A 31 6.51 -0.75 -2.72
CA ALA A 31 5.70 -1.80 -3.30
C ALA A 31 6.47 -2.41 -4.47
N SER A 32 6.56 -3.74 -4.48
CA SER A 32 7.16 -4.49 -5.59
C SER A 32 6.16 -4.74 -6.72
N GLN A 33 4.86 -4.83 -6.39
CA GLN A 33 3.78 -5.05 -7.35
C GLN A 33 2.53 -4.27 -6.97
N VAL A 34 1.79 -3.84 -7.99
CA VAL A 34 0.52 -3.10 -7.87
C VAL A 34 -0.48 -3.66 -8.89
N GLN A 35 -1.69 -4.01 -8.43
CA GLN A 35 -2.73 -4.56 -9.32
C GLN A 35 -4.12 -4.02 -8.95
N TRP A 36 -4.88 -3.63 -9.97
CA TRP A 36 -6.28 -3.23 -9.81
C TRP A 36 -7.21 -4.43 -9.78
N ASN A 37 -8.28 -4.34 -8.98
CA ASN A 37 -9.35 -5.31 -9.02
C ASN A 37 -10.19 -5.12 -10.30
N VAL A 38 -10.39 -6.21 -11.05
CA VAL A 38 -11.11 -6.21 -12.34
C VAL A 38 -12.61 -5.97 -12.17
N LEU A 39 -13.19 -6.38 -11.04
CA LEU A 39 -14.63 -6.26 -10.75
C LEU A 39 -14.96 -4.96 -10.01
N SER A 40 -14.03 -4.45 -9.21
CA SER A 40 -14.20 -3.24 -8.41
C SER A 40 -13.11 -2.23 -8.73
N PRO A 41 -13.38 -1.24 -9.61
CA PRO A 41 -12.37 -0.27 -10.05
C PRO A 41 -11.85 0.64 -8.93
N ASN A 42 -12.55 0.67 -7.79
CA ASN A 42 -12.13 1.45 -6.62
C ASN A 42 -11.14 0.69 -5.72
N MET A 43 -10.86 -0.59 -6.04
CA MET A 43 -10.04 -1.46 -5.20
C MET A 43 -8.72 -1.82 -5.88
N LEU A 44 -7.62 -1.73 -5.15
CA LEU A 44 -6.29 -2.13 -5.64
C LEU A 44 -5.52 -2.88 -4.56
N ALA A 45 -4.59 -3.73 -4.99
CA ALA A 45 -3.68 -4.48 -4.13
C ALA A 45 -2.24 -3.99 -4.36
N THR A 46 -1.50 -3.80 -3.27
CA THR A 46 -0.06 -3.56 -3.30
C THR A 46 0.67 -4.63 -2.49
N ALA A 47 1.78 -5.13 -3.02
CA ALA A 47 2.63 -6.11 -2.34
C ALA A 47 3.94 -5.46 -1.87
N HIS A 48 4.35 -5.75 -0.64
CA HIS A 48 5.54 -5.23 0.02
C HIS A 48 6.20 -6.38 0.80
N ASP A 49 7.43 -6.80 0.48
CA ASP A 49 8.27 -7.73 1.28
C ASP A 49 7.54 -8.75 2.19
N GLY A 50 6.58 -9.50 1.64
CA GLY A 50 5.83 -10.53 2.35
C GLY A 50 4.44 -10.14 2.87
N ASP A 51 4.03 -8.89 2.66
CA ASP A 51 2.73 -8.32 3.01
C ASP A 51 1.97 -7.83 1.78
N ILE A 52 0.65 -7.97 1.83
CA ILE A 52 -0.27 -7.42 0.82
C ILE A 52 -1.22 -6.45 1.51
N LYS A 53 -1.32 -5.24 0.97
CA LYS A 53 -2.31 -4.23 1.38
C LYS A 53 -3.37 -4.10 0.30
N ILE A 54 -4.63 -4.14 0.70
CA ILE A 54 -5.76 -3.86 -0.17
C ILE A 54 -6.26 -2.46 0.16
N TRP A 55 -6.41 -1.62 -0.86
CA TRP A 55 -6.87 -0.25 -0.74
C TRP A 55 -8.23 -0.10 -1.40
N ASP A 56 -9.09 0.68 -0.77
CA ASP A 56 -10.35 1.16 -1.38
C ASP A 56 -10.23 2.67 -1.48
N GLN A 57 -10.22 3.21 -2.71
CA GLN A 57 -10.05 4.64 -2.96
C GLN A 57 -11.10 5.50 -2.24
N ARG A 58 -12.29 4.94 -1.96
CA ARG A 58 -13.37 5.63 -1.25
C ARG A 58 -13.08 5.80 0.24
N LYS A 59 -12.14 5.02 0.79
CA LYS A 59 -11.72 5.07 2.20
C LYS A 59 -10.46 5.93 2.41
N GLY A 60 -10.00 6.63 1.37
CA GLY A 60 -8.85 7.53 1.47
C GLY A 60 -7.51 6.80 1.62
N ASN A 61 -6.69 7.26 2.57
CA ASN A 61 -5.29 6.82 2.75
C ASN A 61 -5.14 5.63 3.72
N SER A 62 -6.23 4.98 4.13
CA SER A 62 -6.17 3.82 5.02
C SER A 62 -6.39 2.52 4.24
N PRO A 63 -5.51 1.51 4.39
CA PRO A 63 -5.72 0.22 3.75
C PRO A 63 -7.02 -0.39 4.28
N ALA A 64 -7.85 -0.87 3.37
CA ALA A 64 -9.12 -1.52 3.69
C ALA A 64 -8.89 -2.91 4.31
N GLN A 65 -7.82 -3.60 3.88
CA GLN A 65 -7.41 -4.89 4.42
C GLN A 65 -5.88 -5.02 4.37
N TYR A 66 -5.36 -5.85 5.27
CA TYR A 66 -3.96 -6.23 5.31
C TYR A 66 -3.86 -7.75 5.40
N ILE A 67 -3.04 -8.34 4.54
CA ILE A 67 -2.82 -9.77 4.44
C ILE A 67 -1.32 -10.01 4.56
N ALA A 68 -0.88 -10.55 5.68
CA ALA A 68 0.51 -11.00 5.85
C ALA A 68 0.67 -12.36 5.16
N ALA A 69 1.46 -12.42 4.09
CA ALA A 69 1.78 -13.67 3.39
C ALA A 69 2.91 -14.45 4.08
N HIS A 70 3.81 -13.75 4.80
CA HIS A 70 4.81 -14.36 5.68
C HIS A 70 4.56 -14.00 7.14
N LEU A 71 3.87 -14.89 7.86
CA LEU A 71 3.70 -14.85 9.33
C LEU A 71 4.97 -15.24 10.11
N THR A 72 6.14 -15.30 9.48
CA THR A 72 7.42 -15.53 10.17
C THR A 72 8.03 -14.20 10.61
N LYS A 73 7.34 -13.52 11.52
CA LYS A 73 8.04 -12.78 12.58
C LYS A 73 7.87 -13.60 13.85
N MET A 74 8.56 -14.73 13.91
CA MET A 74 8.63 -15.52 15.14
C MET A 74 9.46 -14.74 16.16
N TYR A 75 8.89 -14.64 17.36
CA TYR A 75 9.41 -13.97 18.53
C TYR A 75 10.85 -14.40 18.86
N GLY A 76 11.78 -13.45 18.79
CA GLY A 76 13.06 -13.52 19.48
C GLY A 76 13.24 -12.22 20.24
N LEU A 77 12.49 -12.08 21.34
CA LEU A 77 12.90 -11.21 22.43
C LEU A 77 13.64 -12.13 23.41
N ASP A 78 14.97 -12.03 23.39
CA ASP A 78 15.79 -12.23 24.58
C ASP A 78 16.20 -10.83 25.06
#